data_AF-A0A7M7SYD9-F1
#
_entry.id   AF-A0A7M7SYD9-F1
#
_cell.length_a   1.000
_cell.length_b   1.000
_cell.length_c   1.000
_cell.angle_alpha   90.00
_cell.angle_beta   90.00
_cell.angle_gamma   90.00
#
_symmetry.space_group_name_H-M   'P 1'
#
loop_
_entity.id
_entity.type
_entity.pdbx_description
1 polymer ?
#
loop_
_entity_poly.entity_id
_entity_poly.type
_entity_poly.pdbx_seq_one_letter_code
_entity_poly.pdbx_strand_id
1 'polypeptide(L)'
;MFVHMEKWRASPKQRYMPTTSISGSPSAQARQTWSSMPRWLRFLSIGFMILFVLPEKIQATVNMINQCGRTIHSAGDMIFSQGGLYYPPNINCTVTIATPSGDGRVLLQLHESELMSDEDCSDDYLEISDIRARDDDGNDVDSRRICGTTSPMEVASQGSSLRIHLVSDGVGSGRGWSGVFTNVLSAGKLPLDKEAGFRQREKGSDVYTLWPT
;
A
#
# COMPACT_ATOMS: atom_id res chain seq x y z
N MET A 1 96.04 -20.97 5.62
CA MET A 1 96.23 -20.35 6.95
C MET A 1 94.92 -20.55 7.70
N PHE A 2 94.77 -21.64 8.45
CA PHE A 2 95.01 -21.72 9.91
C PHE A 2 94.09 -20.76 10.69
N VAL A 3 92.97 -21.23 11.27
CA VAL A 3 92.80 -21.95 12.58
C VAL A 3 92.71 -20.94 13.74
N HIS A 4 91.62 -20.88 14.54
CA HIS A 4 91.13 -21.82 15.58
C HIS A 4 89.56 -21.79 15.63
N MET A 5 88.75 -22.79 16.04
CA MET A 5 88.78 -23.86 17.08
C MET A 5 88.66 -23.34 18.53
N GLU A 6 87.96 -23.95 19.51
CA GLU A 6 86.94 -25.05 19.60
C GLU A 6 86.04 -24.72 20.85
N LYS A 7 85.37 -25.52 21.73
CA LYS A 7 85.01 -26.93 22.10
C LYS A 7 83.91 -26.80 23.22
N TRP A 8 82.92 -27.64 23.58
CA TRP A 8 82.33 -28.97 23.27
C TRP A 8 80.77 -28.80 23.33
N ARG A 9 79.82 -29.67 22.94
CA ARG A 9 79.71 -31.11 22.56
C ARG A 9 79.45 -32.16 23.68
N ALA A 10 78.20 -32.31 24.18
CA ALA A 10 77.74 -33.55 24.85
C ALA A 10 76.21 -33.84 24.84
N SER A 11 75.86 -35.13 24.74
CA SER A 11 74.57 -35.83 25.00
C SER A 11 74.96 -37.13 25.78
N PRO A 12 74.15 -38.18 26.07
CA PRO A 12 72.69 -38.40 25.94
C PRO A 12 72.04 -39.08 27.18
N LYS A 13 70.75 -39.48 27.08
CA LYS A 13 70.24 -40.85 27.44
C LYS A 13 68.74 -41.04 27.18
N GLN A 14 68.34 -42.26 26.84
CA GLN A 14 66.94 -42.71 26.66
C GLN A 14 66.43 -43.48 27.90
N ARG A 15 65.10 -43.61 28.07
CA ARG A 15 64.50 -44.82 28.68
C ARG A 15 62.99 -45.00 28.38
N TYR A 16 62.69 -46.11 27.70
CA TYR A 16 61.49 -46.98 27.68
C TYR A 16 60.06 -46.48 28.01
N MET A 17 59.09 -47.04 27.25
CA MET A 17 57.65 -47.07 27.54
C MET A 17 57.29 -48.14 28.61
N PRO A 18 56.02 -48.20 29.04
CA PRO A 18 55.18 -49.29 28.50
C PRO A 18 53.78 -48.83 28.02
N THR A 19 53.19 -49.62 27.11
CA THR A 19 51.77 -49.54 26.72
C THR A 19 50.91 -50.47 27.57
N THR A 20 49.78 -49.99 28.09
CA THR A 20 48.73 -50.84 28.68
C THR A 20 47.35 -50.46 28.14
N SER A 21 46.70 -51.44 27.52
CA SER A 21 45.31 -51.35 27.03
C SER A 21 44.38 -52.13 27.97
N ILE A 22 43.31 -51.50 28.45
CA ILE A 22 42.08 -52.07 29.04
C ILE A 22 41.07 -50.90 29.03
N SER A 23 40.04 -50.83 28.18
CA SER A 23 38.83 -51.68 28.10
C SER A 23 37.88 -51.51 29.30
N GLY A 24 37.02 -50.49 29.25
CA GLY A 24 35.94 -50.25 30.21
C GLY A 24 34.84 -49.38 29.60
N SER A 25 33.58 -49.78 29.72
CA SER A 25 32.43 -49.18 29.02
C SER A 25 31.75 -48.02 29.78
N PRO A 26 30.94 -47.17 29.11
CA PRO A 26 30.68 -45.82 29.57
C PRO A 26 29.52 -45.70 30.57
N SER A 27 29.69 -44.86 31.59
CA SER A 27 28.59 -44.21 32.31
C SER A 27 28.15 -42.95 31.54
N ALA A 28 26.87 -42.87 31.20
CA ALA A 28 26.36 -41.81 30.33
C ALA A 28 26.31 -40.45 31.03
N GLN A 29 27.21 -39.54 30.66
CA GLN A 29 26.96 -38.11 30.90
C GLN A 29 25.77 -37.68 30.05
N ALA A 30 24.73 -37.17 30.70
CA ALA A 30 23.39 -37.09 30.13
C ALA A 30 23.33 -36.12 28.94
N ARG A 31 22.93 -36.64 27.77
CA ARG A 31 22.30 -35.80 26.76
C ARG A 31 21.03 -35.25 27.39
N GLN A 32 20.96 -33.93 27.61
CA GLN A 32 19.75 -33.28 28.12
C GLN A 32 18.68 -33.30 27.01
N THR A 33 17.90 -34.37 26.98
CA THR A 33 16.80 -34.54 26.04
C THR A 33 15.64 -33.61 26.42
N TRP A 34 14.93 -33.09 25.42
CA TRP A 34 13.76 -32.21 25.55
C TRP A 34 12.55 -32.84 26.30
N SER A 35 12.73 -34.04 26.86
CA SER A 35 11.83 -34.73 27.79
C SER A 35 11.85 -34.16 29.21
N SER A 36 12.94 -33.52 29.66
CA SER A 36 13.07 -33.02 31.04
C SER A 36 12.53 -31.59 31.26
N MET A 37 12.18 -30.87 30.19
CA MET A 37 11.60 -29.53 30.32
C MET A 37 10.20 -29.57 30.95
N PRO A 38 9.90 -28.75 31.98
CA PRO A 38 8.57 -28.65 32.56
C PRO A 38 7.54 -28.21 31.50
N ARG A 39 6.28 -28.70 31.66
CA ARG A 39 5.26 -28.70 30.59
C ARG A 39 4.97 -27.32 29.97
N TRP A 40 5.20 -26.22 30.69
CA TRP A 40 5.00 -24.86 30.19
C TRP A 40 6.01 -24.46 29.09
N LEU A 41 7.26 -24.92 29.15
CA LEU A 41 8.29 -24.62 28.13
C LEU A 41 8.04 -25.30 26.78
N ARG A 42 7.11 -26.27 26.70
CA ARG A 42 6.80 -27.01 25.47
C ARG A 42 5.82 -26.30 24.52
N PHE A 43 5.30 -25.13 24.89
CA PHE A 43 4.29 -24.40 24.09
C PHE A 43 4.86 -23.26 23.23
N LEU A 44 6.13 -22.89 23.39
CA LEU A 44 6.73 -21.72 22.72
C LEU A 44 7.17 -21.96 21.26
N SER A 45 7.35 -23.21 20.83
CA SER A 45 8.06 -23.53 19.57
C SER A 45 7.21 -23.59 18.29
N ILE A 46 5.88 -23.48 18.37
CA ILE A 46 4.99 -23.42 17.18
C ILE A 46 3.94 -22.31 17.31
N GLY A 47 3.37 -22.08 18.51
CA GLY A 47 2.31 -21.08 18.70
C GLY A 47 2.72 -19.62 18.48
N PHE A 48 4.01 -19.28 18.64
CA PHE A 48 4.47 -17.89 18.57
C PHE A 48 4.61 -17.34 17.13
N MET A 49 4.75 -18.21 16.11
CA MET A 49 4.81 -17.79 14.70
C MET A 49 3.46 -17.38 14.11
N ILE A 50 2.34 -17.72 14.77
CA ILE A 50 0.97 -17.47 14.28
C ILE A 50 0.40 -16.15 14.83
N LEU A 51 1.26 -15.30 15.41
CA LEU A 51 0.90 -13.96 15.91
C LEU A 51 1.46 -12.79 15.07
N PHE A 52 2.25 -13.08 14.02
CA PHE A 52 2.95 -12.06 13.21
C PHE A 52 2.56 -12.04 11.72
N VAL A 53 1.45 -12.70 11.34
CA VAL A 53 0.86 -12.58 10.00
C VAL A 53 -0.66 -12.39 10.08
N LEU A 54 -1.09 -11.42 10.90
CA LEU A 54 -2.17 -10.55 10.40
C LEU A 54 -1.56 -9.77 9.22
N PRO A 55 -2.21 -9.68 8.05
CA PRO A 55 -1.71 -8.82 6.99
C PRO A 55 -1.75 -7.37 7.48
N GLU A 56 -0.61 -6.68 7.52
CA GLU A 56 -0.48 -5.24 7.82
C GLU A 56 -1.00 -4.37 6.65
N LYS A 57 -2.18 -4.72 6.14
CA LYS A 57 -2.97 -4.00 5.14
C LYS A 57 -4.41 -3.87 5.60
N ILE A 58 -4.56 -3.29 6.80
CA ILE A 58 -5.66 -2.35 7.00
C ILE A 58 -5.44 -1.24 5.96
N GLN A 59 -6.23 -1.25 4.89
CA GLN A 59 -6.34 -0.10 4.00
C GLN A 59 -6.89 1.05 4.85
N ALA A 60 -6.16 2.17 4.93
CA ALA A 60 -6.39 3.24 5.89
C ALA A 60 -7.58 4.13 5.47
N THR A 61 -8.76 3.53 5.62
CA THR A 61 -10.03 3.93 4.97
C THR A 61 -10.32 5.42 5.12
N VAL A 62 -10.33 6.13 4.00
CA VAL A 62 -10.45 7.58 3.91
C VAL A 62 -11.92 8.01 3.94
N ASN A 63 -12.36 8.57 5.06
CA ASN A 63 -13.59 9.37 5.11
C ASN A 63 -13.31 10.76 4.51
N MET A 64 -13.94 11.08 3.38
CA MET A 64 -13.74 12.31 2.61
C MET A 64 -14.08 13.56 3.42
N ILE A 65 -15.26 13.60 4.05
CA ILE A 65 -15.74 14.76 4.81
C ILE A 65 -14.84 15.05 6.02
N ASN A 66 -14.30 14.02 6.69
CA ASN A 66 -13.34 14.18 7.78
C ASN A 66 -11.96 14.65 7.30
N GLN A 67 -11.62 14.46 6.02
CA GLN A 67 -10.38 14.90 5.39
C GLN A 67 -10.56 16.14 4.51
N CYS A 68 -11.62 16.93 4.76
CA CYS A 68 -11.96 18.06 3.92
C CYS A 68 -10.83 19.10 3.80
N GLY A 69 -10.56 19.56 2.58
CA GLY A 69 -9.49 20.50 2.26
C GLY A 69 -8.07 19.91 2.34
N ARG A 70 -7.92 18.58 2.45
CA ARG A 70 -6.61 17.91 2.55
C ARG A 70 -6.14 17.33 1.22
N THR A 71 -4.82 17.20 1.10
CA THR A 71 -4.15 16.35 0.11
C THR A 71 -3.72 15.04 0.78
N ILE A 72 -4.09 13.92 0.18
CA ILE A 72 -3.85 12.57 0.67
C ILE A 72 -2.73 11.94 -0.16
N HIS A 73 -1.60 11.71 0.50
CA HIS A 73 -0.45 11.03 -0.08
C HIS A 73 -0.43 9.57 0.38
N SER A 74 -1.11 8.69 -0.36
CA SER A 74 -1.12 7.23 -0.13
C SER A 74 -0.80 6.48 -1.41
N ALA A 75 -0.24 5.27 -1.29
CA ALA A 75 0.01 4.38 -2.42
C ALA A 75 -1.29 3.82 -3.05
N GLY A 76 -2.37 3.81 -2.27
CA GLY A 76 -3.71 3.39 -2.67
C GLY A 76 -4.54 3.05 -1.44
N ASP A 77 -5.81 3.43 -1.44
CA ASP A 77 -6.71 3.24 -0.32
C ASP A 77 -8.19 3.21 -0.71
N MET A 78 -9.05 2.76 0.20
CA MET A 78 -10.50 2.93 0.07
C MET A 78 -10.88 4.35 0.50
N ILE A 79 -11.69 5.03 -0.32
CA ILE A 79 -12.22 6.36 -0.04
C ILE A 79 -13.76 6.35 -0.14
N PHE A 80 -14.41 7.07 0.76
CA PHE A 80 -15.86 7.11 0.88
C PHE A 80 -16.32 8.46 1.45
N SER A 81 -17.52 8.92 1.10
CA SER A 81 -18.02 10.24 1.49
C SER A 81 -18.18 10.40 3.01
N GLN A 82 -18.95 9.52 3.66
CA GLN A 82 -19.28 9.61 5.09
C GLN A 82 -19.43 8.25 5.77
N GLY A 83 -19.25 8.19 7.10
CA GLY A 83 -19.43 6.97 7.90
C GLY A 83 -20.88 6.69 8.35
N GLY A 84 -21.82 7.59 8.06
CA GLY A 84 -23.26 7.37 8.26
C GLY A 84 -23.92 6.76 7.03
N LEU A 85 -25.16 6.26 7.19
CA LEU A 85 -25.93 5.65 6.09
C LEU A 85 -26.30 6.63 4.96
N TYR A 86 -26.30 7.93 5.26
CA TYR A 86 -26.69 9.03 4.38
C TYR A 86 -25.70 10.19 4.56
N TYR A 87 -25.43 10.97 3.52
CA TYR A 87 -24.58 12.17 3.64
C TYR A 87 -25.32 13.35 4.30
N PRO A 88 -24.62 14.21 5.05
CA PRO A 88 -25.21 15.44 5.56
C PRO A 88 -25.56 16.41 4.41
N PRO A 89 -26.55 17.30 4.62
CA PRO A 89 -26.84 18.39 3.69
C PRO A 89 -25.81 19.52 3.80
N ASN A 90 -25.78 20.41 2.81
CA ASN A 90 -24.89 21.59 2.71
C ASN A 90 -23.39 21.23 2.72
N ILE A 91 -23.00 20.12 2.10
CA ILE A 91 -21.59 19.80 1.88
C ILE A 91 -21.03 20.75 0.81
N ASN A 92 -19.86 21.30 1.07
CA ASN A 92 -18.97 21.80 0.04
C ASN A 92 -17.56 21.32 0.41
N CYS A 93 -17.10 20.24 -0.21
CA CYS A 93 -15.90 19.55 0.26
C CYS A 93 -14.99 19.03 -0.85
N THR A 94 -13.74 19.48 -0.82
CA THR A 94 -12.68 19.04 -1.74
C THR A 94 -11.67 18.16 -1.03
N VAL A 95 -11.28 17.05 -1.65
CA VAL A 95 -10.12 16.24 -1.29
C VAL A 95 -9.25 16.06 -2.53
N THR A 96 -7.94 16.18 -2.37
CA THR A 96 -6.96 15.84 -3.41
C THR A 96 -6.30 14.52 -3.07
N ILE A 97 -6.26 13.58 -3.99
CA ILE A 97 -5.42 12.39 -3.92
C ILE A 97 -4.15 12.68 -4.72
N ALA A 98 -2.97 12.37 -4.18
CA ALA A 98 -1.69 12.60 -4.85
C ALA A 98 -0.73 11.42 -4.63
N THR A 99 0.07 11.09 -5.64
CA THR A 99 1.05 10.01 -5.50
C THR A 99 2.16 10.42 -4.51
N PRO A 100 2.61 9.55 -3.57
CA PRO A 100 3.68 9.88 -2.62
C PRO A 100 5.03 10.18 -3.27
N SER A 101 5.25 9.70 -4.50
CA SER A 101 6.45 9.91 -5.30
C SER A 101 6.41 11.15 -6.19
N GLY A 102 5.23 11.76 -6.39
CA GLY A 102 5.03 12.89 -7.31
C GLY A 102 5.06 12.53 -8.81
N ASP A 103 5.21 11.25 -9.15
CA ASP A 103 5.17 10.70 -10.50
C ASP A 103 4.03 9.66 -10.67
N GLY A 104 3.91 9.07 -11.85
CA GLY A 104 2.81 8.17 -12.17
C GLY A 104 1.44 8.86 -12.30
N ARG A 105 0.38 8.06 -12.14
CA ARG A 105 -1.03 8.45 -12.23
C ARG A 105 -1.83 7.88 -11.06
N VAL A 106 -2.94 8.52 -10.71
CA VAL A 106 -3.94 8.03 -9.76
C VAL A 106 -5.05 7.32 -10.57
N LEU A 107 -5.38 6.09 -10.18
CA LEU A 107 -6.45 5.30 -10.75
C LEU A 107 -7.55 5.13 -9.68
N LEU A 108 -8.71 5.74 -9.90
CA LEU A 108 -9.87 5.66 -9.02
C LEU A 108 -10.90 4.68 -9.58
N GLN A 109 -11.12 3.57 -8.87
CA GLN A 109 -12.25 2.67 -9.07
C GLN A 109 -13.42 3.16 -8.22
N LEU A 110 -14.37 3.87 -8.83
CA LEU A 110 -15.63 4.22 -8.19
C LEU A 110 -16.49 2.95 -8.12
N HIS A 111 -16.89 2.52 -6.93
CA HIS A 111 -17.70 1.31 -6.75
C HIS A 111 -19.18 1.59 -6.98
N GLU A 112 -19.71 2.60 -6.27
CA GLU A 112 -21.10 2.99 -6.27
C GLU A 112 -21.18 4.44 -5.81
N SER A 113 -22.00 5.23 -6.49
CA SER A 113 -22.54 6.49 -5.98
C SER A 113 -24.06 6.41 -5.98
N GLU A 114 -24.67 6.96 -4.95
CA GLU A 114 -26.09 7.28 -4.85
C GLU A 114 -26.21 8.66 -4.21
N LEU A 115 -26.24 9.67 -5.08
CA LEU A 115 -26.62 11.03 -4.73
C LEU A 115 -28.08 11.28 -5.13
N MET A 116 -28.66 12.44 -4.77
CA MET A 116 -29.89 12.88 -5.43
C MET A 116 -29.61 13.11 -6.93
N SER A 117 -30.65 13.19 -7.74
CA SER A 117 -30.53 13.38 -9.19
C SER A 117 -31.45 14.50 -9.67
N ASP A 118 -30.84 15.55 -10.23
CA ASP A 118 -31.49 16.63 -10.96
C ASP A 118 -31.14 16.54 -12.47
N GLU A 119 -31.55 17.53 -13.28
CA GLU A 119 -31.39 17.50 -14.75
C GLU A 119 -29.97 17.86 -15.23
N ASP A 120 -29.23 18.67 -14.47
CA ASP A 120 -27.90 19.20 -14.82
C ASP A 120 -26.77 18.67 -13.87
N CYS A 121 -27.12 17.85 -12.88
CA CYS A 121 -26.30 17.56 -11.70
C CYS A 121 -25.80 18.84 -10.99
N SER A 122 -26.72 19.78 -10.72
CA SER A 122 -26.43 21.05 -10.06
C SER A 122 -26.48 21.01 -8.53
N ASP A 123 -27.29 20.13 -7.96
CA ASP A 123 -27.70 20.24 -6.55
C ASP A 123 -26.84 19.34 -5.64
N ASP A 124 -26.91 18.02 -5.84
CA ASP A 124 -26.08 17.02 -5.17
C ASP A 124 -25.16 16.33 -6.20
N TYR A 125 -23.86 16.62 -6.17
CA TYR A 125 -22.93 16.06 -7.16
C TYR A 125 -21.54 15.71 -6.62
N LEU A 126 -20.97 14.68 -7.23
CA LEU A 126 -19.57 14.30 -7.13
C LEU A 126 -18.84 14.78 -8.39
N GLU A 127 -17.99 15.80 -8.25
CA GLU A 127 -17.12 16.30 -9.31
C GLU A 127 -15.72 15.67 -9.18
N ILE A 128 -15.21 15.07 -10.25
CA ILE A 128 -13.86 14.48 -10.32
C ILE A 128 -13.06 15.28 -11.35
N SER A 129 -11.87 15.78 -11.00
CA SER A 129 -11.06 16.65 -11.87
C SER A 129 -9.54 16.40 -11.81
N ASP A 130 -8.82 16.64 -12.93
CA ASP A 130 -7.34 16.62 -12.95
C ASP A 130 -6.77 18.04 -12.78
N ILE A 131 -6.03 18.23 -11.69
CA ILE A 131 -5.46 19.52 -11.27
C ILE A 131 -4.48 20.10 -12.31
N ARG A 132 -3.93 19.29 -13.23
CA ARG A 132 -3.01 19.77 -14.28
C ARG A 132 -3.69 20.25 -15.56
N ALA A 133 -4.94 19.87 -15.80
CA ALA A 133 -5.67 20.28 -16.99
C ALA A 133 -6.45 21.56 -16.69
N ARG A 134 -5.88 22.74 -17.00
CA ARG A 134 -6.53 24.04 -16.80
C ARG A 134 -6.65 24.88 -18.06
N ASP A 135 -7.74 25.63 -18.15
CA ASP A 135 -7.96 26.63 -19.20
C ASP A 135 -7.22 27.94 -18.88
N ASP A 136 -7.30 28.90 -19.80
CA ASP A 136 -6.67 30.22 -19.64
C ASP A 136 -7.31 31.05 -18.51
N ASP A 137 -8.53 30.72 -18.08
CA ASP A 137 -9.24 31.35 -16.95
C ASP A 137 -8.92 30.67 -15.60
N GLY A 138 -8.29 29.48 -15.61
CA GLY A 138 -7.83 28.74 -14.43
C GLY A 138 -8.80 27.70 -13.87
N ASN A 139 -9.89 27.37 -14.57
CA ASN A 139 -10.80 26.27 -14.26
C ASN A 139 -10.17 24.92 -14.63
N ASP A 140 -10.62 23.80 -14.03
CA ASP A 140 -10.15 22.47 -14.44
C ASP A 140 -10.93 22.00 -15.70
N VAL A 141 -10.27 21.94 -16.85
CA VAL A 141 -10.85 21.54 -18.17
C VAL A 141 -11.37 20.11 -18.14
N ASP A 142 -10.58 19.23 -17.55
CA ASP A 142 -10.95 17.86 -17.27
C ASP A 142 -11.59 17.78 -15.89
N SER A 143 -12.87 18.15 -15.85
CA SER A 143 -13.77 17.94 -14.73
C SER A 143 -15.08 17.30 -15.23
N ARG A 144 -15.65 16.37 -14.45
CA ARG A 144 -16.96 15.76 -14.71
C ARG A 144 -17.75 15.64 -13.42
N ARG A 145 -19.05 15.97 -13.47
CA ARG A 145 -20.01 15.79 -12.38
C ARG A 145 -20.77 14.48 -12.55
N ILE A 146 -21.10 13.87 -11.41
CA ILE A 146 -21.89 12.65 -11.32
C ILE A 146 -22.93 12.85 -10.23
N CYS A 147 -24.20 12.61 -10.54
CA CYS A 147 -25.31 12.59 -9.60
C CYS A 147 -26.18 11.33 -9.80
N GLY A 148 -27.17 11.12 -8.94
CA GLY A 148 -28.02 9.91 -8.96
C GLY A 148 -27.28 8.62 -8.60
N THR A 149 -27.83 7.48 -9.05
CA THR A 149 -27.25 6.15 -8.87
C THR A 149 -26.33 5.77 -10.02
N THR A 150 -25.06 5.48 -9.75
CA THR A 150 -24.06 5.20 -10.81
C THR A 150 -23.41 3.82 -10.64
N SER A 151 -23.21 3.13 -11.77
CA SER A 151 -22.56 1.81 -11.81
C SER A 151 -21.05 1.87 -11.58
N PRO A 152 -20.40 0.77 -11.15
CA PRO A 152 -18.96 0.71 -10.97
C PRO A 152 -18.21 1.10 -12.24
N MET A 153 -17.24 2.01 -12.09
CA MET A 153 -16.41 2.54 -13.18
C MET A 153 -14.98 2.80 -12.70
N GLU A 154 -14.06 2.99 -13.64
CA GLU A 154 -12.68 3.30 -13.34
C GLU A 154 -12.24 4.56 -14.10
N VAL A 155 -11.61 5.50 -13.38
CA VAL A 155 -11.17 6.82 -13.86
C VAL A 155 -9.67 6.95 -13.63
N ALA A 156 -8.90 7.19 -14.69
CA ALA A 156 -7.45 7.42 -14.61
C ALA A 156 -7.10 8.90 -14.78
N SER A 157 -6.38 9.49 -13.82
CA SER A 157 -5.81 10.84 -13.97
C SER A 157 -4.72 10.87 -15.04
N GLN A 158 -4.47 12.05 -15.60
CA GLN A 158 -3.38 12.28 -16.54
C GLN A 158 -2.06 12.51 -15.80
N GLY A 159 -2.12 13.27 -14.70
CA GLY A 159 -1.01 13.59 -13.82
C GLY A 159 -0.96 12.76 -12.53
N SER A 160 0.00 13.11 -11.66
CA SER A 160 0.26 12.44 -10.37
C SER A 160 -0.73 12.82 -9.25
N SER A 161 -1.92 13.29 -9.60
CA SER A 161 -2.91 13.82 -8.68
C SER A 161 -4.32 13.79 -9.27
N LEU A 162 -5.32 13.58 -8.43
CA LEU A 162 -6.74 13.62 -8.77
C LEU A 162 -7.47 14.46 -7.71
N ARG A 163 -8.30 15.41 -8.13
CA ARG A 163 -9.20 16.16 -7.25
C ARG A 163 -10.58 15.49 -7.27
N ILE A 164 -11.18 15.41 -6.09
CA ILE A 164 -12.56 14.95 -5.89
C ILE A 164 -13.26 16.00 -5.05
N HIS A 165 -14.40 16.49 -5.52
CA HIS A 165 -15.21 17.51 -4.87
C HIS A 165 -16.65 17.00 -4.73
N LEU A 166 -17.18 17.02 -3.51
CA LEU A 166 -18.55 16.63 -3.20
C LEU A 166 -19.31 17.88 -2.77
N VAL A 167 -20.46 18.09 -3.39
CA VAL A 167 -21.44 19.12 -3.01
C VAL A 167 -22.75 18.45 -2.64
N SER A 168 -23.44 19.01 -1.64
CA SER A 168 -24.85 18.70 -1.40
C SER A 168 -25.65 19.94 -1.01
N ASP A 169 -26.94 19.92 -1.34
CA ASP A 169 -27.90 20.98 -1.08
C ASP A 169 -28.55 20.85 0.33
N GLY A 170 -29.67 21.54 0.60
CA GLY A 170 -30.45 21.42 1.83
C GLY A 170 -31.57 20.37 1.83
N VAL A 171 -31.84 19.67 0.72
CA VAL A 171 -33.14 19.03 0.41
C VAL A 171 -32.98 17.61 -0.17
N GLY A 172 -32.41 16.70 0.62
CA GLY A 172 -32.35 15.29 0.25
C GLY A 172 -31.20 14.57 0.93
N SER A 173 -31.03 13.29 0.59
CA SER A 173 -29.79 12.53 0.75
C SER A 173 -29.95 11.12 0.17
N GLY A 174 -28.86 10.57 -0.37
CA GLY A 174 -28.69 9.16 -0.72
C GLY A 174 -27.55 8.52 0.07
N ARG A 175 -27.13 7.29 -0.27
CA ARG A 175 -26.00 6.62 0.42
C ARG A 175 -24.65 7.33 0.28
N GLY A 176 -24.49 8.29 -0.64
CA GLY A 176 -23.22 8.95 -0.90
C GLY A 176 -22.40 8.18 -1.92
N TRP A 177 -21.07 8.16 -1.79
CA TRP A 177 -20.20 7.47 -2.75
C TRP A 177 -19.06 6.71 -2.07
N SER A 178 -18.57 5.67 -2.74
CA SER A 178 -17.36 4.95 -2.32
C SER A 178 -16.55 4.42 -3.50
N GLY A 179 -15.25 4.22 -3.27
CA GLY A 179 -14.34 3.63 -4.25
C GLY A 179 -12.99 3.26 -3.64
N VAL A 180 -12.10 2.75 -4.48
CA VAL A 180 -10.70 2.49 -4.14
C VAL A 180 -9.81 3.24 -5.12
N PHE A 181 -8.84 4.00 -4.64
CA PHE A 181 -7.80 4.59 -5.47
C PHE A 181 -6.49 3.80 -5.35
N THR A 182 -5.71 3.76 -6.41
CA THR A 182 -4.34 3.20 -6.43
C THR A 182 -3.43 4.04 -7.30
N ASN A 183 -2.12 4.01 -7.03
CA ASN A 183 -1.15 4.70 -7.87
C ASN A 183 -0.55 3.74 -8.90
N VAL A 184 -0.59 4.14 -10.16
CA VAL A 184 -0.02 3.41 -11.29
C VAL A 184 1.22 4.15 -11.78
N LEU A 185 2.37 3.49 -11.76
CA LEU A 185 3.59 4.05 -12.37
C LEU A 185 3.38 4.16 -13.87
N SER A 186 3.67 5.33 -14.44
CA SER A 186 3.68 5.52 -15.90
C SER A 186 4.81 4.68 -16.49
N ALA A 187 4.45 3.53 -17.07
CA ALA A 187 5.38 2.54 -17.59
C ALA A 187 6.12 3.06 -18.84
N GLY A 188 7.17 3.83 -18.60
CA GLY A 188 7.84 4.65 -19.60
C GLY A 188 7.06 5.90 -19.98
N LYS A 189 7.58 6.64 -20.96
CA LYS A 189 6.78 7.66 -21.65
C LYS A 189 5.72 6.95 -22.49
N LEU A 190 4.52 6.78 -21.92
CA LEU A 190 3.35 7.12 -22.72
C LEU A 190 3.62 8.51 -23.32
N PRO A 191 3.39 8.73 -24.62
CA PRO A 191 3.33 10.08 -25.15
C PRO A 191 2.37 10.91 -24.30
N LEU A 192 2.58 12.22 -24.23
CA LEU A 192 1.46 13.11 -23.97
C LEU A 192 0.55 12.97 -25.19
N ASP A 193 -0.47 12.12 -25.05
CA ASP A 193 -1.51 11.94 -26.03
C ASP A 193 -2.15 13.31 -26.29
N LYS A 194 -2.29 13.68 -27.57
CA LYS A 194 -2.78 15.02 -27.96
C LYS A 194 -4.28 15.22 -27.71
N GLU A 195 -4.90 14.20 -27.14
CA GLU A 195 -6.22 14.18 -26.55
C GLU A 195 -5.99 14.16 -25.02
N ALA A 196 -5.73 15.35 -24.46
CA ALA A 196 -5.85 15.54 -23.01
C ALA A 196 -7.29 15.23 -22.62
N GLY A 197 -7.46 14.47 -21.54
CA GLY A 197 -8.75 13.89 -21.20
C GLY A 197 -8.67 12.92 -20.04
N PHE A 198 -9.74 12.84 -19.26
CA PHE A 198 -9.98 11.64 -18.45
C PHE A 198 -10.19 10.41 -19.32
N ARG A 199 -9.73 9.27 -18.80
CA ARG A 199 -9.96 7.95 -19.40
C ARG A 199 -10.87 7.13 -18.50
N GLN A 200 -12.03 6.73 -19.02
CA GLN A 200 -12.98 5.86 -18.34
C GLN A 200 -12.87 4.43 -18.88
N ARG A 201 -13.11 3.45 -18.01
CA ARG A 201 -13.37 2.06 -18.40
C ARG A 201 -14.74 1.62 -17.91
N GLU A 202 -15.57 1.13 -18.84
CA GLU A 202 -16.87 0.51 -18.53
C GLU A 202 -16.73 -0.96 -18.09
N LYS A 203 -17.69 -1.40 -17.29
CA LYS A 203 -17.76 -2.77 -16.74
C LYS A 203 -17.96 -3.82 -17.84
N GLY A 204 -16.88 -4.47 -18.23
CA GLY A 204 -16.87 -5.52 -19.26
C GLY A 204 -16.09 -5.13 -20.53
N SER A 205 -15.63 -3.88 -20.63
CA SER A 205 -14.63 -3.46 -21.63
C SER A 205 -13.22 -3.75 -21.14
N ASP A 206 -12.29 -4.05 -22.06
CA ASP A 206 -10.83 -3.98 -21.83
C ASP A 206 -10.20 -2.70 -22.42
N VAL A 207 -11.01 -1.84 -23.04
CA VAL A 207 -10.60 -0.58 -23.68
C VAL A 207 -11.00 0.59 -22.79
N TYR A 208 -10.05 1.51 -22.56
CA TYR A 208 -10.30 2.82 -21.95
C TYR A 208 -10.60 3.83 -23.05
N THR A 209 -11.80 4.40 -23.05
CA THR A 209 -12.16 5.53 -23.92
C THR A 209 -11.81 6.85 -23.23
N LEU A 210 -11.79 7.95 -23.99
CA LEU A 210 -11.98 9.26 -23.38
C LEU A 210 -13.35 9.26 -22.67
N TRP A 211 -13.42 9.88 -21.50
CA TRP A 211 -14.67 10.04 -20.77
C TRP A 211 -15.55 11.06 -21.55
N PRO A 212 -16.84 10.79 -21.83
CA PRO A 212 -17.68 11.68 -22.62
C PRO A 212 -17.73 13.11 -22.05
N THR A 213 -17.83 14.09 -22.96
CA THR A 213 -17.87 15.52 -22.65
C THR A 213 -19.29 16.01 -22.41
#